data_AF-A0A345BZ82-F1
#
_entry.id   AF-A0A345BZ82-F1
#
_cell.length_a   1.000
_cell.length_b   1.000
_cell.length_c   1.000
_cell.angle_alpha   90.00
_cell.angle_beta   90.00
_cell.angle_gamma   90.00
#
_symmetry.space_group_name_H-M   'P 1'
#
loop_
_entity.id
_entity.type
_entity.pdbx_description
1 polymer ?
#
loop_
_entity_poly.entity_id
_entity_poly.type
_entity_poly.pdbx_seq_one_letter_code
_entity_poly.pdbx_strand_id
1 'polypeptide(L)'
;MFGQECLEQTEMHAWEQELAVNEAAAELERLAESLRATGSFDFLRDDRVSVQARVPSHIIMNSEYVQKKETHTVRLAFSWMEQE
;
A
#
# COMPACT_ATOMS: atom_id res chain seq x y z
N MET A 1 -13.62 11.47 42.78
CA MET A 1 -13.10 12.16 41.58
C MET A 1 -12.70 11.10 40.56
N PHE A 2 -13.66 10.48 39.86
CA PHE A 2 -13.39 9.39 38.90
C PHE A 2 -13.61 9.82 37.43
N GLY A 3 -14.21 11.00 37.21
CA GLY A 3 -14.55 11.48 35.86
C GLY A 3 -13.39 12.14 35.11
N GLN A 4 -12.45 12.77 35.82
CA GLN A 4 -11.28 13.41 35.19
C GLN A 4 -10.25 12.39 34.71
N GLU A 5 -9.92 11.39 35.53
CA GLU A 5 -8.96 10.34 35.17
C GLU A 5 -9.44 9.49 33.98
N CYS A 6 -10.75 9.19 33.88
CA CYS A 6 -11.30 8.49 32.72
C CYS A 6 -11.26 9.32 31.43
N LEU A 7 -11.44 10.65 31.50
CA LEU A 7 -11.37 11.52 30.33
C LEU A 7 -9.93 11.63 29.81
N GLU A 8 -8.97 11.82 30.71
CA GLU A 8 -7.53 11.86 30.36
C GLU A 8 -7.06 10.56 29.70
N GLN A 9 -7.51 9.39 30.20
CA GLN A 9 -7.20 8.10 29.58
C GLN A 9 -7.82 7.94 28.19
N THR A 10 -9.06 8.44 28.00
CA THR A 10 -9.75 8.32 26.71
C THR A 10 -9.10 9.21 25.66
N GLU A 11 -8.70 10.43 26.02
CA GLU A 11 -7.99 11.36 25.14
C GLU A 11 -6.60 10.83 24.76
N MET A 12 -5.88 10.25 25.73
CA MET A 12 -4.57 9.63 25.47
C MET A 12 -4.68 8.47 24.47
N HIS A 13 -5.67 7.58 24.62
CA HIS A 13 -5.88 6.48 23.68
C HIS A 13 -6.32 6.93 22.30
N ALA A 14 -7.16 7.96 22.19
CA ALA A 14 -7.53 8.53 20.90
C ALA A 14 -6.30 9.09 20.17
N TRP A 15 -5.42 9.79 20.90
CA TRP A 15 -4.17 10.32 20.36
C TRP A 15 -3.20 9.23 19.93
N GLU A 16 -3.04 8.16 20.72
CA GLU A 16 -2.22 6.99 20.36
C GLU A 16 -2.73 6.31 19.08
N GLN A 17 -4.05 6.20 18.91
CA GLN A 17 -4.65 5.63 17.70
C GLN A 17 -4.43 6.52 16.48
N GLU A 18 -4.62 7.83 16.62
CA GLU A 18 -4.34 8.79 15.54
C GLU A 18 -2.86 8.77 15.13
N LEU A 19 -1.95 8.69 16.11
CA LEU A 19 -0.51 8.57 15.86
C LEU A 19 -0.19 7.29 15.08
N ALA A 20 -0.71 6.13 15.50
CA ALA A 20 -0.48 4.87 14.82
C ALA A 20 -1.01 4.86 13.36
N VAL A 21 -2.15 5.51 13.12
CA VAL A 21 -2.70 5.65 11.76
C VAL A 21 -1.81 6.56 10.90
N ASN A 22 -1.32 7.66 11.45
CA ASN A 22 -0.44 8.58 10.74
C ASN A 22 0.92 7.94 10.43
N GLU A 23 1.49 7.17 11.35
CA GLU A 23 2.72 6.42 11.13
C GLU A 23 2.54 5.35 10.04
N ALA A 24 1.44 4.60 10.06
CA ALA A 24 1.11 3.64 9.02
C ALA A 24 0.91 4.30 7.65
N ALA A 25 0.26 5.46 7.60
CA ALA A 25 0.09 6.23 6.37
C ALA A 25 1.43 6.72 5.80
N ALA A 26 2.32 7.23 6.65
CA ALA A 26 3.66 7.68 6.24
C ALA A 26 4.52 6.52 5.69
N GLU A 27 4.46 5.34 6.32
CA GLU A 27 5.14 4.15 5.79
C GLU A 27 4.56 3.71 4.44
N LEU A 28 3.24 3.72 4.26
CA LEU A 28 2.63 3.41 2.97
C LEU A 28 3.04 4.40 1.87
N GLU A 29 3.14 5.69 2.20
CA GLU A 29 3.60 6.71 1.26
C GLU A 29 5.06 6.52 0.88
N ARG A 30 5.94 6.20 1.85
CA ARG A 30 7.35 5.84 1.62
C ARG A 30 7.49 4.62 0.70
N LEU A 31 6.67 3.59 0.91
CA LEU A 31 6.66 2.39 0.07
C LEU A 31 6.14 2.71 -1.34
N ALA A 32 5.09 3.51 -1.46
CA ALA A 32 4.54 3.93 -2.75
C ALA A 32 5.55 4.79 -3.54
N GLU A 33 6.28 5.69 -2.89
CA GLU A 33 7.34 6.46 -3.51
C GLU A 33 8.49 5.58 -3.99
N SER A 34 8.94 4.63 -3.17
CA SER A 34 9.99 3.67 -3.55
C SER A 34 9.60 2.83 -4.77
N LEU A 35 8.34 2.41 -4.83
CA LEU A 35 7.76 1.67 -5.95
C LEU A 35 7.65 2.52 -7.22
N ARG A 36 7.36 3.82 -7.12
CA ARG A 36 7.37 4.75 -8.27
C ARG A 36 8.79 5.01 -8.78
N ALA A 37 9.76 5.16 -7.88
CA ALA A 37 11.12 5.54 -8.24
C ALA A 37 11.94 4.36 -8.77
N THR A 38 11.82 3.18 -8.15
CA THR A 38 12.71 2.04 -8.43
C THR A 38 11.98 0.77 -8.89
N GLY A 39 10.64 0.76 -8.85
CA GLY A 39 9.86 -0.45 -9.11
C GLY A 39 10.06 -1.54 -8.04
N SER A 40 10.67 -1.20 -6.90
CA SER A 40 10.90 -2.12 -5.79
C SER A 40 10.68 -1.43 -4.45
N PHE A 41 10.33 -2.21 -3.43
CA PHE A 41 10.26 -1.72 -2.07
C PHE A 41 10.68 -2.82 -1.09
N ASP A 42 11.31 -2.38 -0.01
CA ASP A 42 11.70 -3.23 1.10
C ASP A 42 10.78 -2.92 2.28
N PHE A 43 10.15 -3.95 2.83
CA PHE A 43 9.36 -3.83 4.05
C PHE A 43 9.80 -4.87 5.07
N LEU A 44 9.63 -4.53 6.34
CA LEU A 44 9.90 -5.44 7.44
C LEU A 44 8.64 -6.26 7.69
N ARG A 45 8.76 -7.58 7.58
CA ARG A 45 7.76 -8.51 8.09
C ARG A 45 8.13 -8.87 9.52
N ASP A 46 7.13 -9.08 10.37
CA ASP A 46 7.29 -9.45 11.79
C ASP A 46 8.48 -10.40 12.00
N ASP A 47 9.29 -10.11 13.01
CA ASP A 47 10.59 -10.74 13.32
C ASP A 47 11.82 -10.33 12.48
N ARG A 48 11.93 -9.03 12.13
CA ARG A 48 13.14 -8.40 11.54
C ARG A 48 13.58 -8.96 10.18
N VAL A 49 12.70 -9.68 9.49
CA VAL A 49 12.99 -10.18 8.15
C VAL A 49 12.67 -9.06 7.16
N SER A 50 13.72 -8.49 6.57
CA SER A 50 13.56 -7.58 5.43
C SER A 50 13.13 -8.38 4.21
N VAL A 51 11.93 -8.11 3.72
CA VAL A 51 11.42 -8.68 2.47
C VAL A 51 11.51 -7.63 1.40
N GLN A 52 12.29 -7.93 0.36
CA GLN A 52 12.36 -7.11 -0.84
C GLN A 52 11.30 -7.59 -1.84
N ALA A 53 10.39 -6.71 -2.19
CA ALA A 53 9.40 -6.94 -3.23
C ALA A 53 9.79 -6.12 -4.47
N ARG A 54 10.05 -6.81 -5.59
CA ARG A 54 10.26 -6.18 -6.89
C ARG A 54 9.00 -6.32 -7.72
N VAL A 55 8.46 -5.19 -8.19
CA VAL A 55 7.34 -5.18 -9.11
C VAL A 55 7.87 -5.43 -10.52
N PRO A 56 7.28 -6.36 -11.29
CA PRO A 56 7.69 -6.60 -12.66
C PRO A 56 7.61 -5.32 -13.49
N SER A 57 8.67 -4.97 -14.22
CA SER A 57 8.68 -3.82 -15.15
C SER A 57 7.70 -3.96 -16.31
N HIS A 58 7.18 -5.16 -16.51
CA HIS A 58 6.22 -5.51 -17.53
C HIS A 58 5.10 -6.37 -16.94
N ILE A 59 3.85 -5.93 -17.13
CA ILE A 59 2.66 -6.66 -16.71
C ILE A 59 1.75 -6.85 -17.92
N ILE A 60 1.36 -8.09 -18.17
CA ILE A 60 0.35 -8.44 -19.19
C ILE A 60 -0.93 -8.80 -18.46
N MET A 61 -1.98 -8.03 -18.69
CA MET A 61 -3.31 -8.30 -18.16
C MET A 61 -4.25 -8.71 -19.30
N ASN A 62 -4.86 -9.88 -19.17
CA ASN A 62 -5.94 -10.31 -20.06
C ASN A 62 -7.27 -10.06 -19.33
N SER A 63 -8.14 -9.26 -19.93
CA SER A 63 -9.48 -9.00 -19.42
C SER A 63 -10.51 -9.53 -20.41
N GLU A 64 -11.50 -10.25 -19.92
CA GLU A 64 -12.62 -10.75 -20.71
C GLU A 64 -13.87 -9.97 -20.34
N TYR A 65 -14.60 -9.47 -21.35
CA TYR A 65 -15.86 -8.78 -21.14
C TYR A 65 -16.92 -9.25 -22.15
N VAL A 66 -18.17 -9.27 -21.73
CA VAL A 66 -19.29 -9.65 -22.60
C VAL A 66 -20.02 -8.38 -23.04
N GLN A 67 -20.07 -8.14 -24.35
CA GLN A 67 -20.82 -7.02 -24.93
C GLN A 67 -21.69 -7.53 -26.08
N LYS A 68 -22.97 -7.16 -26.07
CA LYS A 68 -23.96 -7.56 -27.09
C LYS A 68 -24.04 -9.09 -27.33
N LYS A 69 -23.93 -9.89 -26.26
CA LYS A 69 -23.92 -11.37 -26.28
C LYS A 69 -22.67 -12.01 -26.93
N GLU A 70 -21.64 -11.23 -27.24
CA GLU A 70 -20.34 -11.72 -27.68
C GLU A 70 -19.31 -11.56 -26.56
N THR A 71 -18.42 -12.54 -26.41
CA THR A 71 -17.31 -12.49 -25.45
C THR A 71 -16.11 -11.87 -26.15
N HIS A 72 -15.57 -10.80 -25.57
CA HIS A 72 -14.43 -10.07 -26.07
C HIS A 72 -13.28 -10.23 -25.09
N THR A 73 -12.06 -10.39 -25.61
CA THR A 73 -10.84 -10.46 -24.78
C THR A 73 -9.96 -9.27 -25.15
N VAL A 74 -9.60 -8.47 -24.14
CA VAL A 74 -8.65 -7.37 -24.27
C VAL A 74 -7.35 -7.77 -23.59
N ARG A 75 -6.25 -7.69 -24.33
CA ARG A 75 -4.90 -7.85 -23.79
C ARG A 75 -4.28 -6.48 -23.60
N LEU A 76 -4.06 -6.10 -22.35
CA LEU A 76 -3.41 -4.86 -21.95
C LEU A 76 -1.97 -5.18 -21.53
N ALA A 77 -1.01 -4.54 -22.18
CA ALA A 77 0.40 -4.63 -21.83
C ALA A 77 0.83 -3.31 -21.20
N PHE A 78 1.23 -3.37 -19.93
CA PHE A 78 1.78 -2.24 -19.19
C PHE A 78 3.28 -2.41 -19.07
N SER A 79 4.01 -1.36 -19.42
CA SER A 79 5.46 -1.27 -19.22
C SER A 79 5.78 0.12 -18.69
N TRP A 80 6.52 0.21 -17.60
CA TRP A 80 7.10 1.47 -17.14
C TRP A 80 8.58 1.50 -17.52
N MET A 81 9.05 2.68 -17.94
CA MET A 81 10.45 2.91 -18.24
C MET A 81 11.22 2.92 -16.92
N GLU A 82 12.17 2.00 -16.75
CA GLU A 82 13.21 2.17 -15.73
C GLU A 82 13.94 3.48 -16.09
N GLN A 83 13.90 4.49 -15.22
CA GLN A 83 14.71 5.70 -15.41
C GLN A 83 16.19 5.29 -15.30
N GLU A 84 16.94 5.45 -16.39
CA GLU A 84 18.40 5.27 -16.45
C GLU A 84 19.16 6.19 -15.48
#